data_AF-A0A959CY28-F1
#
_entry.id   AF-A0A959CY28-F1
#
_cell.length_a   1.000
_cell.length_b   1.000
_cell.length_c   1.000
_cell.angle_alpha   90.00
_cell.angle_beta   90.00
_cell.angle_gamma   90.00
#
_symmetry.space_group_name_H-M   'P 1'
#
loop_
_entity.id
_entity.type
_entity.pdbx_description
1 polymer ?
#
loop_
_entity_poly.entity_id
_entity_poly.type
_entity_poly.pdbx_seq_one_letter_code
_entity_poly.pdbx_strand_id
1 'polypeptide(L)'
;IRQINSGIGTYYEEVFLLYRLMLERELLLVHGQLSEWSFKNIVTTAIRTGAYQWTEGFIERYQAFLPEEGRLNAVVYNRAALFYARGDYKNALLQLQDVEFTDTSYHLGAKIIQLKSYYELDEPEAFFALVEAFRKYLLRNREISDYRKQANANFLILARKIYELRLEAPGLRRATLSKRMGALRSEADSARAVANKNWLVEALGKLVK
;
A
#
# COMPACT_ATOMS: atom_id res chain seq x y z
N ILE A 1 -0.50 33.44 -1.89
CA ILE A 1 0.29 32.29 -2.40
C ILE A 1 0.29 31.19 -1.34
N ARG A 2 -0.84 30.50 -1.23
CA ARG A 2 -1.15 29.45 -0.23
C ARG A 2 -2.39 28.67 -0.68
N GLN A 3 -2.46 28.27 -1.95
CA GLN A 3 -3.63 27.56 -2.51
C GLN A 3 -3.24 26.58 -3.63
N ILE A 4 -2.18 25.80 -3.46
CA ILE A 4 -1.84 24.69 -4.37
C ILE A 4 -1.33 23.51 -3.54
N ASN A 5 -2.12 23.08 -2.57
CA ASN A 5 -1.98 21.77 -1.91
C ASN A 5 -3.32 21.01 -1.86
N SER A 6 -4.39 21.55 -2.48
CA SER A 6 -5.73 20.96 -2.51
C SER A 6 -6.00 20.06 -3.72
N GLY A 7 -5.16 20.10 -4.77
CA GLY A 7 -5.44 19.41 -6.03
C GLY A 7 -5.44 17.88 -5.94
N ILE A 8 -4.79 17.27 -4.94
CA ILE A 8 -4.67 15.81 -4.85
C ILE A 8 -5.99 15.17 -4.37
N GLY A 9 -6.66 15.77 -3.38
CA GLY A 9 -7.94 15.26 -2.86
C GLY A 9 -9.06 15.39 -3.89
N THR A 10 -9.21 16.59 -4.46
CA THR A 10 -10.23 16.88 -5.49
C THR A 10 -10.03 16.03 -6.75
N TYR A 11 -8.78 15.72 -7.13
CA TYR A 11 -8.51 14.87 -8.28
C TYR A 11 -9.00 13.43 -8.10
N TYR A 12 -8.81 12.81 -6.93
CA TYR A 12 -9.31 11.44 -6.71
C TYR A 12 -10.84 11.40 -6.65
N GLU A 13 -11.49 12.45 -6.17
CA GLU A 13 -12.95 12.57 -6.20
C GLU A 13 -13.49 12.63 -7.63
N GLU A 14 -12.90 13.47 -8.49
CA GLU A 14 -13.28 13.57 -9.90
C GLU A 14 -13.05 12.25 -10.65
N VAL A 15 -11.88 11.63 -10.47
CA VAL A 15 -11.57 10.32 -11.08
C VAL A 15 -12.52 9.24 -10.58
N PHE A 16 -12.88 9.26 -9.29
CA PHE A 16 -13.83 8.33 -8.73
C PHE A 16 -15.23 8.48 -9.35
N LEU A 17 -15.70 9.72 -9.52
CA LEU A 17 -16.96 10.02 -10.19
C LEU A 17 -16.96 9.52 -11.64
N LEU A 18 -15.86 9.72 -12.37
CA LEU A 18 -15.71 9.21 -13.73
C LEU A 18 -15.78 7.67 -13.77
N TYR A 19 -15.07 6.98 -12.87
CA TYR A 19 -15.15 5.52 -12.81
C TYR A 19 -16.58 5.03 -12.54
N ARG A 20 -17.30 5.66 -11.62
CA ARG A 20 -18.70 5.33 -11.34
C ARG A 20 -19.57 5.50 -12.58
N LEU A 21 -19.46 6.63 -13.28
CA LEU A 21 -20.21 6.89 -14.51
C LEU A 21 -19.88 5.86 -15.61
N MET A 22 -18.61 5.49 -15.76
CA MET A 22 -18.19 4.51 -16.76
C MET A 22 -18.69 3.09 -16.41
N LEU A 23 -18.74 2.72 -15.13
CA LEU A 23 -19.31 1.45 -14.68
C LEU A 23 -20.83 1.40 -14.90
N GLU A 24 -21.55 2.48 -14.57
CA GLU A 24 -23.00 2.61 -14.79
C GLU A 24 -23.39 2.49 -16.26
N ARG A 25 -22.49 2.93 -17.16
CA ARG A 25 -22.66 2.83 -18.62
C ARG A 25 -21.99 1.60 -19.25
N GLU A 26 -21.48 0.69 -18.42
CA GLU A 26 -20.77 -0.54 -18.83
C GLU A 26 -19.56 -0.30 -19.76
N LEU A 27 -19.00 0.91 -19.78
CA LEU A 27 -17.93 1.34 -20.69
C LEU A 27 -16.56 0.76 -20.34
N LEU A 28 -16.42 0.15 -19.17
CA LEU A 28 -15.18 -0.50 -18.72
C LEU A 28 -15.17 -2.00 -18.98
N LEU A 29 -16.30 -2.58 -19.42
CA LEU A 29 -16.40 -3.99 -19.75
C LEU A 29 -16.02 -4.18 -21.22
N VAL A 30 -14.90 -4.85 -21.46
CA VAL A 30 -14.45 -5.24 -22.80
C VAL A 30 -14.75 -6.73 -22.95
N HIS A 31 -15.60 -7.09 -23.90
CA HIS A 31 -16.11 -8.46 -24.06
C HIS A 31 -16.74 -9.03 -22.77
N GLY A 32 -17.44 -8.18 -22.01
CA GLY A 32 -18.06 -8.58 -20.74
C GLY A 32 -17.05 -8.78 -19.59
N GLN A 33 -15.78 -8.40 -19.77
CA GLN A 33 -14.76 -8.52 -18.75
C GLN A 33 -14.23 -7.17 -18.31
N LEU A 34 -13.94 -7.06 -17.01
CA LEU A 34 -13.24 -5.94 -16.43
C LEU A 34 -11.77 -6.33 -16.23
N SER A 35 -10.85 -5.54 -16.79
CA SER A 35 -9.43 -5.83 -16.58
C SER A 35 -9.03 -5.73 -15.10
N GLU A 36 -8.08 -6.56 -14.68
CA GLU A 36 -7.50 -6.53 -13.35
C GLU A 36 -6.91 -5.16 -12.97
N TRP A 37 -6.31 -4.48 -13.96
CA TRP A 37 -5.75 -3.16 -13.79
C TRP A 37 -6.84 -2.11 -13.52
N SER A 38 -7.93 -2.13 -14.31
CA SER A 38 -9.08 -1.27 -14.08
C SER A 38 -9.70 -1.52 -12.71
N PHE A 39 -9.89 -2.79 -12.34
CA PHE A 39 -10.44 -3.19 -11.05
C PHE A 39 -9.60 -2.66 -9.88
N LYS A 40 -8.28 -2.87 -9.92
CA LYS A 40 -7.35 -2.36 -8.91
C LYS A 40 -7.34 -0.83 -8.83
N ASN A 41 -7.40 -0.14 -9.96
CA ASN A 41 -7.41 1.33 -9.99
C ASN A 41 -8.69 1.92 -9.41
N ILE A 42 -9.84 1.31 -9.71
CA ILE A 42 -11.13 1.70 -9.14
C ILE A 42 -11.09 1.54 -7.62
N VAL A 43 -10.66 0.37 -7.12
CA VAL A 43 -10.54 0.11 -5.68
C VAL A 43 -9.59 1.10 -5.02
N THR A 44 -8.41 1.34 -5.61
CA THR A 44 -7.41 2.26 -5.08
C THR A 44 -7.94 3.70 -5.01
N THR A 45 -8.62 4.15 -6.07
CA THR A 45 -9.23 5.48 -6.13
C THR A 45 -10.32 5.62 -5.08
N ALA A 46 -11.23 4.66 -4.98
CA ALA A 46 -12.33 4.68 -4.01
C ALA A 46 -11.84 4.61 -2.56
N ILE A 47 -10.76 3.87 -2.29
CA ILE A 47 -10.10 3.88 -0.97
C ILE A 47 -9.54 5.28 -0.64
N ARG A 48 -8.92 5.97 -1.60
CA ARG A 48 -8.34 7.30 -1.39
C ARG A 48 -9.37 8.39 -1.16
N THR A 49 -10.59 8.21 -1.65
CA THR A 49 -11.72 9.12 -1.36
C THR A 49 -12.48 8.73 -0.08
N GLY A 50 -12.06 7.68 0.62
CA GLY A 50 -12.74 7.20 1.84
C GLY A 50 -14.07 6.50 1.57
N ALA A 51 -14.39 6.16 0.31
CA ALA A 51 -15.64 5.53 -0.10
C ALA A 51 -15.69 4.03 0.22
N TYR A 52 -15.34 3.64 1.45
CA TYR A 52 -15.06 2.26 1.82
C TYR A 52 -16.24 1.30 1.62
N GLN A 53 -17.46 1.71 2.00
CA GLN A 53 -18.65 0.87 1.82
C GLN A 53 -18.95 0.63 0.33
N TRP A 54 -18.76 1.67 -0.49
CA TRP A 54 -18.91 1.53 -1.93
C TRP A 54 -17.87 0.57 -2.51
N THR A 55 -16.61 0.67 -2.05
CA THR A 55 -15.52 -0.21 -2.51
C THR A 55 -15.79 -1.68 -2.23
N GLU A 56 -16.35 -2.01 -1.06
CA GLU A 56 -16.73 -3.37 -0.70
C GLU A 56 -17.79 -3.92 -1.65
N GLY A 57 -18.87 -3.18 -1.86
CA GLY A 57 -19.92 -3.57 -2.81
C GLY A 57 -19.43 -3.63 -4.26
N PHE A 58 -18.45 -2.78 -4.64
CA PHE A 58 -17.79 -2.87 -5.94
C PHE A 58 -17.02 -4.19 -6.08
N ILE A 59 -16.17 -4.54 -5.10
CA ILE A 59 -15.39 -5.78 -5.13
C ILE A 59 -16.32 -6.99 -5.22
N GLU A 60 -17.37 -7.03 -4.41
CA GLU A 60 -18.32 -8.15 -4.36
C GLU A 60 -19.08 -8.35 -5.67
N ARG A 61 -19.54 -7.26 -6.29
CA ARG A 61 -20.30 -7.32 -7.55
C ARG A 61 -19.40 -7.55 -8.75
N TYR A 62 -18.28 -6.83 -8.84
CA TYR A 62 -17.47 -6.79 -10.05
C TYR A 62 -16.41 -7.90 -10.14
N GLN A 63 -16.16 -8.65 -9.06
CA GLN A 63 -15.25 -9.81 -9.11
C GLN A 63 -15.64 -10.86 -10.16
N ALA A 64 -16.94 -11.01 -10.45
CA ALA A 64 -17.43 -11.98 -11.43
C ALA A 64 -17.04 -11.62 -12.87
N PHE A 65 -16.75 -10.35 -13.14
CA PHE A 65 -16.34 -9.85 -14.46
C PHE A 65 -14.81 -9.87 -14.64
N LEU A 66 -14.04 -10.21 -13.60
CA LEU A 66 -12.60 -10.39 -13.75
C LEU A 66 -12.31 -11.65 -14.58
N PRO A 67 -11.27 -11.64 -15.42
CA PRO A 67 -10.73 -12.85 -16.06
C PRO A 67 -10.52 -13.93 -15.01
N GLU A 68 -10.88 -15.18 -15.34
CA GLU A 68 -10.74 -16.30 -14.41
C GLU A 68 -9.28 -16.49 -13.97
N GLU A 69 -8.37 -16.37 -14.93
CA GLU A 69 -6.94 -16.24 -14.70
C GLU A 69 -6.67 -14.92 -13.95
N GLY A 70 -6.19 -15.01 -12.71
CA GLY A 70 -5.85 -13.84 -11.88
C GLY A 70 -6.99 -13.30 -11.00
N ARG A 71 -8.25 -13.72 -11.19
CA ARG A 71 -9.40 -13.28 -10.36
C ARG A 71 -9.13 -13.37 -8.87
N LEU A 72 -8.63 -14.52 -8.41
CA LEU A 72 -8.36 -14.75 -6.99
C LEU A 72 -7.34 -13.75 -6.44
N ASN A 73 -6.22 -13.58 -7.14
CA ASN A 73 -5.16 -12.66 -6.74
C ASN A 73 -5.65 -11.20 -6.71
N ALA A 74 -6.39 -10.79 -7.74
CA ALA A 74 -7.00 -9.46 -7.81
C ALA A 74 -7.96 -9.22 -6.64
N VAL A 75 -8.91 -10.12 -6.40
CA VAL A 75 -9.92 -9.97 -5.34
C VAL A 75 -9.27 -9.95 -3.96
N VAL A 76 -8.40 -10.90 -3.67
CA VAL A 76 -7.75 -11.01 -2.36
C VAL A 76 -6.87 -9.81 -2.07
N TYR A 77 -6.05 -9.38 -3.04
CA TYR A 77 -5.22 -8.20 -2.88
C TYR A 77 -6.06 -6.94 -2.59
N ASN A 78 -7.13 -6.74 -3.36
CA ASN A 78 -7.96 -5.54 -3.23
C ASN A 78 -8.80 -5.55 -1.94
N ARG A 79 -9.26 -6.72 -1.47
CA ARG A 79 -9.87 -6.86 -0.13
C ARG A 79 -8.89 -6.54 0.98
N ALA A 80 -7.67 -7.07 0.91
CA ALA A 80 -6.63 -6.75 1.88
C ALA A 80 -6.30 -5.25 1.92
N ALA A 81 -6.24 -4.61 0.74
CA ALA A 81 -6.05 -3.17 0.65
C ALA A 81 -7.20 -2.37 1.29
N LEU A 82 -8.44 -2.81 1.09
CA LEU A 82 -9.62 -2.20 1.72
C LEU A 82 -9.60 -2.36 3.25
N PHE A 83 -9.33 -3.56 3.77
CA PHE A 83 -9.22 -3.80 5.21
C PHE A 83 -8.12 -2.93 5.82
N TYR A 84 -6.94 -2.89 5.20
CA TYR A 84 -5.84 -2.06 5.64
C TYR A 84 -6.24 -0.57 5.69
N ALA A 85 -6.93 -0.07 4.66
CA ALA A 85 -7.38 1.32 4.61
C ALA A 85 -8.40 1.68 5.68
N ARG A 86 -9.25 0.72 6.10
CA ARG A 86 -10.21 0.87 7.20
C ARG A 86 -9.56 0.79 8.59
N GLY A 87 -8.25 0.50 8.67
CA GLY A 87 -7.56 0.25 9.93
C GLY A 87 -7.72 -1.18 10.47
N ASP A 88 -8.33 -2.07 9.69
CA ASP A 88 -8.54 -3.47 10.06
C ASP A 88 -7.34 -4.32 9.62
N TYR A 89 -6.22 -4.12 10.31
CA TYR A 89 -4.94 -4.72 9.94
C TYR A 89 -4.93 -6.25 10.10
N LYS A 90 -5.70 -6.78 11.04
CA LYS A 90 -5.81 -8.23 11.28
C LYS A 90 -6.50 -8.93 10.12
N ASN A 91 -7.66 -8.42 9.68
CA ASN A 91 -8.33 -9.00 8.51
C ASN A 91 -7.54 -8.76 7.23
N ALA A 92 -6.82 -7.64 7.11
CA ALA A 92 -5.90 -7.43 5.99
C ALA A 92 -4.81 -8.53 5.92
N LEU A 93 -4.25 -8.94 7.05
CA LEU A 93 -3.27 -10.03 7.12
C LEU A 93 -3.90 -11.39 6.81
N LEU A 94 -5.09 -11.68 7.37
CA LEU A 94 -5.81 -12.93 7.12
C LEU A 94 -6.11 -13.15 5.64
N GLN A 95 -6.51 -12.10 4.91
CA GLN A 95 -6.70 -12.19 3.46
C GLN A 95 -5.43 -12.64 2.72
N LEU A 96 -4.24 -12.30 3.23
CA LEU A 96 -2.96 -12.53 2.56
C LEU A 96 -2.23 -13.79 3.01
N GLN A 97 -2.82 -14.60 3.91
CA GLN A 97 -2.13 -15.72 4.55
C GLN A 97 -1.95 -16.93 3.62
N ASP A 98 -2.98 -17.26 2.81
CA ASP A 98 -3.04 -18.51 2.05
C ASP A 98 -3.14 -18.29 0.54
N VAL A 99 -2.57 -17.19 0.03
CA VAL A 99 -2.60 -16.87 -1.40
C VAL A 99 -1.20 -16.80 -2.00
N GLU A 100 -0.97 -17.65 -2.99
CA GLU A 100 0.18 -17.57 -3.86
C GLU A 100 -0.07 -16.53 -4.96
N PHE A 101 0.70 -15.44 -4.93
CA PHE A 101 0.66 -14.41 -5.96
C PHE A 101 1.58 -14.77 -7.13
N THR A 102 0.97 -15.07 -8.27
CA THR A 102 1.64 -15.33 -9.54
C THR A 102 2.09 -14.04 -10.23
N ASP A 103 1.26 -12.98 -10.19
CA ASP A 103 1.67 -11.65 -10.65
C ASP A 103 2.57 -10.94 -9.63
N THR A 104 3.71 -10.46 -10.12
CA THR A 104 4.71 -9.78 -9.29
C THR A 104 4.20 -8.48 -8.68
N SER A 105 3.26 -7.79 -9.32
CA SER A 105 2.73 -6.52 -8.83
C SER A 105 1.79 -6.70 -7.65
N TYR A 106 0.96 -7.75 -7.64
CA TYR A 106 0.21 -8.13 -6.44
C TYR A 106 1.12 -8.67 -5.35
N HIS A 107 2.11 -9.50 -5.69
CA HIS A 107 3.04 -10.01 -4.69
C HIS A 107 3.75 -8.88 -3.94
N LEU A 108 4.29 -7.90 -4.67
CA LEU A 108 4.92 -6.71 -4.09
C LEU A 108 3.93 -5.92 -3.21
N GLY A 109 2.73 -5.67 -3.74
CA GLY A 109 1.71 -4.92 -3.03
C GLY A 109 1.28 -5.61 -1.73
N ALA A 110 1.06 -6.94 -1.77
CA ALA A 110 0.67 -7.75 -0.63
C ALA A 110 1.75 -7.69 0.47
N LYS A 111 3.03 -7.85 0.10
CA LYS A 111 4.14 -7.75 1.06
C LYS A 111 4.22 -6.37 1.71
N ILE A 112 3.94 -5.31 0.96
CA ILE A 112 3.85 -3.95 1.51
C ILE A 112 2.68 -3.85 2.51
N ILE A 113 1.48 -4.35 2.18
CA ILE A 113 0.34 -4.34 3.09
C ILE A 113 0.67 -5.10 4.37
N GLN A 114 1.22 -6.32 4.27
CA GLN A 114 1.62 -7.13 5.42
C GLN A 114 2.60 -6.38 6.33
N LEU A 115 3.65 -5.79 5.75
CA LEU A 115 4.67 -5.06 6.50
C LEU A 115 4.11 -3.84 7.22
N LYS A 116 3.24 -3.08 6.55
CA LYS A 116 2.56 -1.95 7.19
C LYS A 116 1.62 -2.42 8.29
N SER A 117 0.84 -3.47 8.07
CA SER A 117 -0.04 -4.05 9.10
C SER A 117 0.73 -4.48 10.34
N TYR A 118 1.88 -5.15 10.20
CA TYR A 118 2.72 -5.51 11.35
C TYR A 118 3.25 -4.29 12.12
N TYR A 119 3.55 -3.20 11.42
CA TYR A 119 3.92 -1.94 12.07
C TYR A 119 2.75 -1.35 12.86
N GLU A 120 1.54 -1.34 12.30
CA GLU A 120 0.37 -0.79 12.97
C GLU A 120 -0.08 -1.64 14.17
N LEU A 121 0.11 -2.96 14.10
CA LEU A 121 -0.21 -3.91 15.17
C LEU A 121 0.87 -4.04 16.24
N ASP A 122 2.01 -3.36 16.10
CA ASP A 122 3.15 -3.46 17.02
C ASP A 122 3.71 -4.90 17.14
N GLU A 123 3.85 -5.58 15.98
CA GLU A 123 4.35 -6.96 15.86
C GLU A 123 5.81 -6.98 15.33
N PRO A 124 6.84 -6.75 16.16
CA PRO A 124 8.21 -6.50 15.69
C PRO A 124 8.86 -7.74 15.08
N GLU A 125 8.65 -8.93 15.66
CA GLU A 125 9.23 -10.17 15.16
C GLU A 125 8.75 -10.47 13.74
N ALA A 126 7.43 -10.39 13.51
CA ALA A 126 6.83 -10.59 12.21
C ALA A 126 7.28 -9.53 11.20
N PHE A 127 7.37 -8.27 11.63
CA PHE A 127 7.84 -7.16 10.80
C PHE A 127 9.27 -7.39 10.31
N PHE A 128 10.22 -7.64 11.21
CA PHE A 128 11.63 -7.80 10.84
C PHE A 128 11.88 -9.08 10.04
N ALA A 129 11.19 -10.17 10.36
CA ALA A 129 11.24 -11.39 9.56
C ALA A 129 10.76 -11.14 8.12
N LEU A 130 9.67 -10.38 7.96
CA LEU A 130 9.14 -10.03 6.65
C LEU A 130 10.08 -9.10 5.88
N VAL A 131 10.72 -8.12 6.53
CA VAL A 131 11.73 -7.26 5.90
C VAL A 131 12.83 -8.09 5.24
N GLU A 132 13.39 -9.07 5.96
CA GLU A 132 14.46 -9.92 5.42
C GLU A 132 13.99 -10.84 4.30
N ALA A 133 12.83 -11.47 4.46
CA ALA A 133 12.24 -12.31 3.42
C ALA A 133 11.96 -11.50 2.14
N PHE A 134 11.37 -10.31 2.29
CA PHE A 134 11.01 -9.45 1.17
C PHE A 134 12.27 -8.91 0.46
N ARG A 135 13.32 -8.53 1.20
CA ARG A 135 14.61 -8.15 0.62
C ARG A 135 15.21 -9.28 -0.24
N LYS A 136 15.21 -10.52 0.25
CA LYS A 136 15.70 -11.69 -0.50
C LYS A 136 14.87 -11.94 -1.77
N TYR A 137 13.55 -11.80 -1.69
CA TYR A 137 12.66 -11.92 -2.85
C TYR A 137 13.00 -10.88 -3.94
N LEU A 138 13.14 -9.60 -3.57
CA LEU A 138 13.48 -8.52 -4.50
C LEU A 138 14.80 -8.77 -5.23
N LEU A 139 15.80 -9.31 -4.54
CA LEU A 139 17.11 -9.61 -5.12
C LEU A 139 17.05 -10.76 -6.13
N ARG A 140 16.23 -11.79 -5.85
CA ARG A 140 16.17 -13.02 -6.66
C ARG A 140 15.23 -12.93 -7.85
N ASN A 141 14.17 -12.13 -7.75
CA ASN A 141 13.16 -12.04 -8.81
C ASN A 141 13.71 -11.25 -10.02
N ARG A 142 13.71 -11.86 -11.21
CA ARG A 142 14.25 -11.26 -12.44
C ARG A 142 13.22 -10.48 -13.27
N GLU A 143 11.94 -10.64 -12.97
CA GLU A 143 10.84 -9.99 -13.68
C GLU A 143 10.58 -8.56 -13.18
N ILE A 144 10.98 -8.27 -11.94
CA ILE A 144 10.86 -6.92 -11.37
C ILE A 144 11.97 -6.03 -11.93
N SER A 145 11.58 -4.89 -12.52
CA SER A 145 12.53 -3.91 -13.04
C SER A 145 13.45 -3.34 -11.96
N ASP A 146 14.67 -2.94 -12.35
CA ASP A 146 15.68 -2.39 -11.42
C ASP A 146 15.17 -1.16 -10.67
N TYR A 147 14.39 -0.31 -11.33
CA TYR A 147 13.75 0.83 -10.69
C TYR A 147 12.81 0.39 -9.56
N ARG A 148 11.94 -0.60 -9.80
CA ARG A 148 11.01 -1.11 -8.79
C ARG A 148 11.75 -1.83 -7.67
N LYS A 149 12.80 -2.59 -7.98
CA LYS A 149 13.67 -3.21 -6.97
C LYS A 149 14.29 -2.16 -6.06
N GLN A 150 14.91 -1.14 -6.63
CA GLN A 150 15.54 -0.06 -5.87
C GLN A 150 14.52 0.70 -5.01
N ALA A 151 13.35 1.04 -5.56
CA ALA A 151 12.30 1.75 -4.85
C ALA A 151 11.80 0.95 -3.62
N ASN A 152 11.60 -0.37 -3.77
CA ASN A 152 11.17 -1.23 -2.68
C ASN A 152 12.31 -1.51 -1.68
N ALA A 153 13.56 -1.67 -2.15
CA ALA A 153 14.70 -1.84 -1.27
C ALA A 153 14.90 -0.62 -0.35
N ASN A 154 14.82 0.60 -0.91
CA ASN A 154 14.89 1.83 -0.13
C ASN A 154 13.72 1.94 0.87
N PHE A 155 12.51 1.54 0.47
CA PHE A 155 11.37 1.45 1.37
C PHE A 155 11.66 0.52 2.55
N LEU A 156 12.18 -0.69 2.31
CA LEU A 156 12.48 -1.66 3.36
C LEU A 156 13.54 -1.15 4.33
N ILE A 157 14.61 -0.52 3.82
CA ILE A 157 15.66 0.07 4.66
C ILE A 157 15.08 1.14 5.58
N LEU A 158 14.29 2.07 5.03
CA LEU A 158 13.69 3.16 5.79
C LEU A 158 12.64 2.64 6.78
N ALA A 159 11.79 1.70 6.37
CA ALA A 159 10.77 1.10 7.24
C ALA A 159 11.42 0.38 8.44
N ARG A 160 12.51 -0.36 8.21
CA ARG A 160 13.32 -1.00 9.27
C ARG A 160 13.84 0.03 10.27
N LYS A 161 14.51 1.08 9.78
CA LYS A 161 15.05 2.18 10.62
C LYS A 161 13.96 2.90 11.43
N ILE A 162 12.78 3.09 10.83
CA ILE A 162 11.64 3.75 11.50
C ILE A 162 11.11 2.86 12.63
N TYR A 163 10.98 1.55 12.41
CA TYR A 163 10.55 0.63 13.47
C TYR A 163 11.59 0.55 14.59
N GLU A 164 12.87 0.42 14.28
CA GLU A 164 13.95 0.46 15.28
C GLU A 164 13.88 1.75 16.13
N LEU A 165 13.68 2.90 15.49
CA LEU A 165 13.50 4.17 16.20
C LEU A 165 12.23 4.18 17.08
N ARG A 166 11.14 3.53 16.65
CA ARG A 166 9.91 3.38 17.44
C ARG A 166 10.17 2.64 18.75
N LEU A 167 10.92 1.54 18.68
CA LEU A 167 11.28 0.74 19.85
C LEU A 167 12.20 1.50 20.81
N GLU A 168 13.10 2.32 20.28
CA GLU A 168 14.02 3.12 21.08
C GLU A 168 13.37 4.41 21.63
N ALA A 169 12.31 4.92 21.00
CA ALA A 169 11.70 6.22 21.29
C ALA A 169 11.38 6.45 22.79
N PRO A 170 10.86 5.48 23.56
CA PRO A 170 10.58 5.66 24.99
C PRO A 170 11.82 6.03 25.82
N GLY A 171 13.02 5.61 25.39
CA GLY A 171 14.28 5.90 26.07
C GLY A 171 14.99 7.17 25.59
N LEU A 172 14.47 7.86 24.57
CA LEU A 172 15.14 9.00 23.94
C LEU A 172 14.63 10.34 24.44
N ARG A 173 15.56 11.30 24.59
CA ARG A 173 15.18 12.71 24.77
C ARG A 173 14.44 13.21 23.51
N ARG A 174 13.40 14.03 23.70
CA ARG A 174 12.58 14.58 22.61
C ARG A 174 13.41 15.26 21.51
N ALA A 175 14.45 16.01 21.88
CA ALA A 175 15.36 16.64 20.93
C ALA A 175 16.12 15.62 20.06
N THR A 176 16.58 14.52 20.67
CA THR A 176 17.26 13.42 19.97
C THR A 176 16.32 12.69 19.02
N LEU A 177 15.11 12.37 19.49
CA LEU A 177 14.07 11.75 18.67
C LEU A 177 13.75 12.62 17.45
N SER A 178 13.46 13.91 17.66
CA SER A 178 13.16 14.85 16.58
C SER A 178 14.31 14.97 15.57
N LYS A 179 15.57 14.97 16.04
CA LYS A 179 16.75 14.99 15.16
C LYS A 179 16.84 13.74 14.29
N ARG A 180 16.65 12.55 14.88
CA ARG A 180 16.69 11.27 14.16
C ARG A 180 15.55 11.12 13.16
N MET A 181 14.34 11.54 13.54
CA MET A 181 13.21 11.60 12.62
C MET A 181 13.48 12.52 11.44
N GLY A 182 14.05 13.71 11.69
CA GLY A 182 14.44 14.65 10.64
C GLY A 182 15.47 14.06 9.68
N ALA A 183 16.47 13.33 10.19
CA ALA A 183 17.45 12.63 9.37
C ALA A 183 16.81 11.55 8.48
N LEU A 184 15.94 10.71 9.03
CA LEU A 184 15.23 9.68 8.25
C LEU A 184 14.30 10.29 7.19
N ARG A 185 13.65 11.42 7.50
CA ARG A 185 12.84 12.15 6.53
C ARG A 185 13.70 12.68 5.38
N SER A 186 14.83 13.30 5.69
CA SER A 186 15.77 13.79 4.69
C SER A 186 16.34 12.66 3.82
N GLU A 187 16.59 11.47 4.39
CA GLU A 187 17.02 10.28 3.66
C GLU A 187 15.92 9.81 2.69
N ALA A 188 14.65 9.78 3.12
CA ALA A 188 13.52 9.45 2.26
C ALA A 188 13.29 10.50 1.16
N ASP A 189 13.64 11.76 1.40
CA ASP A 189 13.50 12.86 0.45
C ASP A 189 14.60 12.89 -0.61
N SER A 190 15.84 12.55 -0.25
CA SER A 190 16.99 12.56 -1.16
C SER A 190 17.15 11.27 -1.97
N ALA A 191 16.52 10.17 -1.54
CA ALA A 191 16.60 8.90 -2.24
C ALA A 191 15.95 8.97 -3.64
N ARG A 192 16.71 8.52 -4.66
CA ARG A 192 16.32 8.54 -6.08
C ARG A 192 14.97 7.87 -6.38
N ALA A 193 14.63 6.82 -5.63
CA ALA A 193 13.37 6.11 -5.74
C ALA A 193 12.98 5.50 -4.39
N VAL A 194 11.77 5.77 -3.91
CA VAL A 194 11.25 5.19 -2.66
C VAL A 194 9.79 4.82 -2.84
N ALA A 195 9.47 3.53 -2.71
CA ALA A 195 8.10 3.08 -2.72
C ALA A 195 7.39 3.54 -1.44
N ASN A 196 6.09 3.85 -1.52
CA ASN A 196 5.25 4.15 -0.35
C ASN A 196 5.79 5.28 0.56
N LYS A 197 6.47 6.28 -0.01
CA LYS A 197 7.06 7.39 0.74
C LYS A 197 6.09 8.09 1.69
N ASN A 198 4.83 8.30 1.28
CA ASN A 198 3.80 8.92 2.13
C ASN A 198 3.61 8.14 3.44
N TRP A 199 3.58 6.81 3.37
CA TRP A 199 3.43 5.98 4.56
C TRP A 199 4.66 6.08 5.47
N LEU A 200 5.88 6.16 4.93
CA LEU A 200 7.09 6.34 5.76
C LEU A 200 7.03 7.66 6.55
N VAL A 201 6.52 8.73 5.92
CA VAL A 201 6.32 10.03 6.57
C VAL A 201 5.25 9.96 7.64
N GLU A 202 4.13 9.28 7.37
CA GLU A 202 3.06 9.05 8.36
C GLU A 202 3.55 8.23 9.56
N ALA A 203 4.27 7.13 9.31
CA ALA A 203 4.85 6.28 10.33
C ALA A 203 5.84 7.05 11.23
N LEU A 204 6.72 7.87 10.64
CA LEU A 204 7.57 8.78 11.41
C LEU A 204 6.74 9.74 12.27
N GLY A 205 5.69 10.34 11.73
CA GLY A 205 4.83 11.27 12.46
C GLY A 205 4.14 10.66 13.69
N LYS A 206 3.92 9.34 13.70
CA LYS A 206 3.34 8.63 14.84
C LYS A 206 4.29 8.53 16.05
N LEU A 207 5.59 8.73 15.86
CA LEU A 207 6.58 8.64 16.96
C LEU A 207 6.53 9.83 17.93
N VAL A 208 5.80 10.90 17.61
CA VAL A 208 5.70 12.13 18.42
C VAL A 208 4.33 12.25 19.11
N LYS A 209 3.42 11.30 18.85
CA LYS A 209 2.14 11.19 19.54
C LYS A 209 2.33 10.51 20.89
#